data_AF-A0A840CTW3-F1
#
_entry.id   AF-A0A840CTW3-F1
#
_cell.length_a   1.000
_cell.length_b   1.000
_cell.length_c   1.000
_cell.angle_alpha   90.00
_cell.angle_beta   90.00
_cell.angle_gamma   90.00
#
_symmetry.space_group_name_H-M   'P 1'
#
loop_
_entity.id
_entity.type
_entity.pdbx_description
1 polymer ?
#
loop_
_entity_poly.entity_id
_entity_poly.type
_entity_poly.pdbx_seq_one_letter_code
_entity_poly.pdbx_strand_id
1 'polypeptide(L)'
;MKNILFIITSLLVLISCSEDVHGPLSGDKSVPPPVFNVSVENLSGAAKITYSLPVNDNLLYIKAVYTIAGVTKDTKVSSKVNSLYIEGFDKAEEYEVALYSVSKGEVESAPVLVKVYPLTPPIASVYDSLNVFETFGGIVVQFENKEKANISIEVLVEDISGWKNLDTYYTKLEKGMFAIRGLNNEPIDFAICVRDRWLHTSDTLKINMTPLFEEELNIRLFKDARFPGEALDHSSAWSLAKIWDNDMSTGLQVKLNTPYPFWFTFDLGVTAKLSRFKLWQRQGQYIYSHFNPHEWELWGSNNPDQGWNNWTRLGHFVMVKPSGLPVANNNFTEEDRLAAEAGNEFEIEIDAPAVRYIRWRHIDSWATIGGTAGSVSFMEIRFFGSIE
;
A
#
# COMPACT_ATOMS: atom_id res chain seq x y z
N MET A 1 -69.32 -32.91 -7.31
CA MET A 1 -68.08 -32.68 -8.09
C MET A 1 -67.15 -31.85 -7.24
N LYS A 2 -65.84 -32.21 -7.21
CA LYS A 2 -64.73 -31.48 -6.55
C LYS A 2 -64.83 -31.51 -5.00
N ASN A 3 -64.02 -32.25 -4.23
CA ASN A 3 -62.57 -32.19 -4.17
C ASN A 3 -61.99 -33.54 -3.68
N ILE A 4 -61.84 -34.50 -4.60
CA ILE A 4 -60.81 -35.54 -4.48
C ILE A 4 -59.54 -34.89 -5.04
N LEU A 5 -58.88 -34.07 -4.23
CA LEU A 5 -57.60 -33.46 -4.58
C LEU A 5 -56.84 -32.99 -3.34
N PHE A 6 -56.63 -33.88 -2.37
CA PHE A 6 -55.68 -33.64 -1.27
C PHE A 6 -54.95 -34.91 -0.82
N ILE A 7 -54.85 -35.89 -1.73
CA ILE A 7 -54.07 -37.11 -1.57
C ILE A 7 -53.32 -37.26 -2.89
N ILE A 8 -52.18 -36.58 -3.02
CA ILE A 8 -51.07 -36.76 -3.99
C ILE A 8 -50.23 -35.48 -3.95
N THR A 9 -49.64 -35.14 -2.79
CA THR A 9 -48.50 -34.18 -2.73
C THR A 9 -47.76 -34.21 -1.38
N SER A 10 -47.66 -35.36 -0.72
CA SER A 10 -46.83 -35.50 0.50
C SER A 10 -46.09 -36.84 0.55
N LEU A 11 -45.61 -37.28 -0.61
CA LEU A 11 -44.74 -38.46 -0.70
C LEU A 11 -43.65 -38.24 -1.75
N LEU A 12 -42.95 -37.12 -1.63
CA LEU A 12 -41.79 -36.80 -2.44
C LEU A 12 -40.62 -36.46 -1.51
N VAL A 13 -39.65 -37.38 -1.53
CA VAL A 13 -38.21 -37.15 -1.32
C VAL A 13 -37.77 -36.90 0.12
N LEU A 14 -37.82 -37.96 0.94
CA LEU A 14 -36.76 -38.22 1.92
C LEU A 14 -35.68 -39.09 1.25
N ILE A 15 -35.02 -38.57 0.23
CA ILE A 15 -33.72 -39.10 -0.17
C ILE A 15 -32.75 -38.54 0.87
N SER A 16 -32.51 -39.33 1.91
CA SER A 16 -31.36 -39.17 2.78
C SER A 16 -30.14 -39.05 1.88
N CYS A 17 -29.46 -37.90 1.95
CA CYS A 17 -28.08 -37.82 1.53
C CYS A 17 -27.34 -38.89 2.35
N SER A 18 -26.71 -39.87 1.71
CA SER A 18 -25.76 -40.72 2.41
C SER A 18 -24.62 -39.82 2.83
N GLU A 19 -24.40 -39.64 4.13
CA GLU A 19 -23.15 -39.05 4.60
C GLU A 19 -22.01 -39.92 4.07
N ASP A 20 -21.16 -39.36 3.21
CA ASP A 20 -19.91 -39.99 2.84
C ASP A 20 -19.12 -40.20 4.13
N VAL A 21 -19.06 -41.43 4.61
CA VAL A 21 -18.23 -41.79 5.74
C VAL A 21 -16.79 -41.64 5.27
N HIS A 22 -16.14 -40.54 5.69
CA HIS A 22 -14.72 -40.31 5.45
C HIS A 22 -13.90 -41.36 6.20
N GLY A 23 -13.65 -42.48 5.54
CA GLY A 23 -12.77 -43.56 5.99
C GLY A 23 -11.47 -43.61 5.18
N PRO A 24 -10.49 -44.39 5.64
CA PRO A 24 -9.26 -44.63 4.89
C PRO A 24 -9.56 -45.23 3.51
N LEU A 25 -8.70 -44.93 2.53
CA LEU A 25 -8.84 -45.39 1.14
C LEU A 25 -8.73 -46.91 0.97
N SER A 26 -8.22 -47.59 1.99
CA SER A 26 -8.12 -49.05 2.05
C SER A 26 -8.32 -49.55 3.48
N GLY A 27 -8.88 -50.74 3.65
CA GLY A 27 -8.87 -51.46 4.92
C GLY A 27 -7.56 -52.19 5.22
N ASP A 28 -6.59 -52.15 4.29
CA ASP A 28 -5.28 -52.78 4.45
C ASP A 28 -4.45 -52.08 5.55
N LYS A 29 -4.13 -52.84 6.58
CA LYS A 29 -3.35 -52.39 7.75
C LYS A 29 -1.84 -52.60 7.60
N SER A 30 -1.36 -52.98 6.42
CA SER A 30 0.07 -53.14 6.18
C SER A 30 0.82 -51.82 6.35
N VAL A 31 1.93 -51.87 7.09
CA VAL A 31 2.74 -50.70 7.44
C VAL A 31 3.81 -50.49 6.36
N PRO A 32 3.88 -49.32 5.70
CA PRO A 32 4.95 -49.04 4.75
C PRO A 32 6.28 -48.88 5.49
N PRO A 33 7.41 -49.27 4.88
CA PRO A 33 8.73 -48.98 5.43
C PRO A 33 8.92 -47.46 5.63
N PRO A 34 9.76 -47.02 6.58
CA PRO A 34 10.09 -45.60 6.71
C PRO A 34 10.87 -45.08 5.50
N VAL A 35 10.89 -43.75 5.34
CA VAL A 35 11.78 -43.08 4.38
C VAL A 35 13.26 -43.24 4.78
N PHE A 36 14.19 -43.06 3.86
CA PHE A 36 15.62 -43.19 4.11
C PHE A 36 16.45 -42.15 3.34
N ASN A 37 17.76 -42.08 3.57
CA ASN A 37 18.66 -41.09 2.96
C ASN A 37 18.14 -39.64 3.14
N VAL A 38 17.79 -39.29 4.38
CA VAL A 38 17.23 -37.98 4.69
C VAL A 38 18.33 -36.90 4.67
N SER A 39 18.07 -35.79 3.99
CA SER A 39 18.91 -34.58 3.98
C SER A 39 18.08 -33.34 4.27
N VAL A 40 18.67 -32.39 4.99
CA VAL A 40 18.02 -31.15 5.41
C VAL A 40 18.69 -29.94 4.77
N GLU A 41 17.87 -29.04 4.23
CA GLU A 41 18.24 -27.68 3.84
C GLU A 41 17.50 -26.71 4.75
N ASN A 42 18.23 -25.92 5.54
CA ASN A 42 17.65 -24.95 6.46
C ASN A 42 17.40 -23.61 5.78
N LEU A 43 16.24 -23.01 6.04
CA LEU A 43 15.74 -21.79 5.41
C LEU A 43 15.22 -20.81 6.48
N SER A 44 14.96 -19.56 6.13
CA SER A 44 14.44 -18.54 7.06
C SER A 44 13.08 -18.96 7.62
N GLY A 45 13.02 -19.28 8.92
CA GLY A 45 11.79 -19.76 9.59
C GLY A 45 11.22 -21.08 9.03
N ALA A 46 12.04 -21.83 8.28
CA ALA A 46 11.61 -23.03 7.56
C ALA A 46 12.76 -24.05 7.37
N ALA A 47 12.40 -25.25 6.95
CA ALA A 47 13.37 -26.22 6.46
C ALA A 47 12.76 -27.05 5.34
N LYS A 48 13.58 -27.42 4.36
CA LYS A 48 13.23 -28.39 3.32
C LYS A 48 13.92 -29.70 3.64
N ILE A 49 13.12 -30.75 3.78
CA ILE A 49 13.60 -32.09 4.04
C ILE A 49 13.43 -32.92 2.78
N THR A 50 14.53 -33.50 2.29
CA THR A 50 14.54 -34.40 1.12
C THR A 50 14.88 -35.81 1.57
N TYR A 51 14.29 -36.82 0.94
CA TYR A 51 14.43 -38.22 1.33
C TYR A 51 14.20 -39.16 0.15
N SER A 52 14.55 -40.43 0.31
CA SER A 52 14.20 -41.51 -0.61
C SER A 52 12.90 -42.19 -0.15
N LEU A 53 11.99 -42.38 -1.09
CA LEU A 53 10.71 -43.05 -0.86
C LEU A 53 10.90 -44.58 -0.84
N PRO A 54 10.22 -45.30 0.07
CA PRO A 54 10.22 -46.76 0.06
C PRO A 54 9.39 -47.28 -1.13
N VAL A 55 9.81 -48.40 -1.73
CA VAL A 55 9.02 -49.08 -2.77
C VAL A 55 7.90 -49.84 -2.07
N ASN A 56 6.68 -49.28 -2.08
CA ASN A 56 5.52 -49.88 -1.43
C ASN A 56 4.20 -49.38 -2.06
N ASP A 57 3.41 -50.30 -2.63
CA ASP A 57 2.14 -49.96 -3.30
C ASP A 57 1.04 -49.46 -2.35
N ASN A 58 1.20 -49.70 -1.04
CA ASN A 58 0.30 -49.23 0.01
C ASN A 58 0.68 -47.84 0.54
N LEU A 59 1.81 -47.24 0.11
CA LEU A 59 2.20 -45.89 0.53
C LEU A 59 1.27 -44.82 -0.04
N LEU A 60 0.66 -44.02 0.83
CA LEU A 60 -0.24 -42.92 0.45
C LEU A 60 0.46 -41.57 0.52
N TYR A 61 1.08 -41.24 1.65
CA TYR A 61 1.75 -39.95 1.85
C TYR A 61 2.89 -40.06 2.87
N ILE A 62 3.76 -39.04 2.86
CA ILE A 62 4.75 -38.80 3.92
C ILE A 62 4.22 -37.68 4.82
N LYS A 63 4.35 -37.87 6.13
CA LYS A 63 3.95 -36.92 7.16
C LYS A 63 5.16 -36.49 7.98
N ALA A 64 5.38 -35.19 8.09
CA ALA A 64 6.28 -34.61 9.07
C ALA A 64 5.47 -34.11 10.27
N VAL A 65 5.91 -34.41 11.48
CA VAL A 65 5.33 -33.90 12.73
C VAL A 65 6.40 -33.19 13.53
N TYR A 66 6.12 -31.97 13.97
CA TYR A 66 7.06 -31.11 14.69
C TYR A 66 6.30 -30.16 15.62
N THR A 67 6.99 -29.58 16.60
CA THR A 67 6.38 -28.71 17.61
C THR A 67 7.02 -27.32 17.55
N ILE A 68 6.19 -26.28 17.50
CA ILE A 68 6.60 -24.87 17.58
C ILE A 68 5.86 -24.24 18.74
N ALA A 69 6.59 -23.59 19.66
CA ALA A 69 6.00 -22.93 20.84
C ALA A 69 4.96 -23.79 21.61
N GLY A 70 5.20 -25.10 21.71
CA GLY A 70 4.30 -26.06 22.38
C GLY A 70 3.10 -26.54 21.56
N VAL A 71 2.94 -26.06 20.32
CA VAL A 71 1.87 -26.48 19.40
C VAL A 71 2.42 -27.49 18.40
N THR A 72 1.86 -28.71 18.40
CA THR A 72 2.15 -29.72 17.39
C THR A 72 1.59 -29.30 16.03
N LYS A 73 2.42 -29.39 15.00
CA LYS A 73 2.08 -29.18 13.60
C LYS A 73 2.36 -30.47 12.83
N ASP A 74 1.58 -30.70 11.78
CA ASP A 74 1.90 -31.71 10.79
C ASP A 74 1.86 -31.14 9.36
N THR A 75 2.69 -31.71 8.50
CA THR A 75 2.72 -31.41 7.07
C THR A 75 2.74 -32.72 6.30
N LYS A 76 1.87 -32.84 5.30
CA LYS A 76 1.71 -34.04 4.50
C LYS A 76 2.05 -33.77 3.05
N VAL A 77 2.74 -34.71 2.40
CA VAL A 77 2.99 -34.68 0.97
C VAL A 77 2.75 -36.05 0.36
N SER A 78 2.17 -36.09 -0.84
CA SER A 78 1.82 -37.36 -1.50
C SER A 78 3.05 -38.26 -1.68
N SER A 79 2.81 -39.57 -1.78
CA SER A 79 3.82 -40.60 -2.04
C SER A 79 4.57 -40.48 -3.38
N LYS A 80 4.30 -39.44 -4.18
CA LYS A 80 4.98 -39.13 -5.45
C LYS A 80 6.06 -38.07 -5.30
N VAL A 81 6.18 -37.44 -4.15
CA VAL A 81 7.14 -36.35 -3.90
C VAL A 81 8.16 -36.83 -2.87
N ASN A 82 9.42 -36.53 -3.12
CA ASN A 82 10.56 -36.96 -2.33
C ASN A 82 11.12 -35.85 -1.42
N SER A 83 10.37 -34.77 -1.24
CA SER A 83 10.72 -33.66 -0.38
C SER A 83 9.48 -33.05 0.26
N LEU A 84 9.62 -32.51 1.46
CA LEU A 84 8.59 -31.73 2.14
C LEU A 84 9.18 -30.43 2.69
N TYR A 85 8.33 -29.42 2.77
CA TYR A 85 8.67 -28.10 3.30
C TYR A 85 7.95 -27.92 4.63
N ILE A 86 8.70 -27.66 5.69
CA ILE A 86 8.15 -27.34 7.01
C ILE A 86 8.49 -25.89 7.34
N GLU A 87 7.52 -25.19 7.91
CA GLU A 87 7.56 -23.75 8.09
C GLU A 87 6.84 -23.33 9.36
N GLY A 88 7.03 -22.05 9.70
CA GLY A 88 6.49 -21.43 10.90
C GLY A 88 7.42 -21.53 12.10
N PHE A 89 8.71 -21.80 11.90
CA PHE A 89 9.66 -21.76 13.01
C PHE A 89 9.88 -20.31 13.44
N ASP A 90 9.68 -20.06 14.73
CA ASP A 90 9.72 -18.73 15.36
C ASP A 90 11.13 -18.33 15.80
N LYS A 91 12.09 -19.26 15.81
CA LYS A 91 13.46 -19.05 16.26
C LYS A 91 14.47 -19.82 15.40
N ALA A 92 15.70 -19.30 15.39
CA ALA A 92 16.85 -19.98 14.80
C ALA A 92 17.51 -20.93 15.81
N GLU A 93 16.85 -22.06 16.07
CA GLU A 93 17.31 -23.08 17.03
C GLU A 93 17.15 -24.50 16.47
N GLU A 94 17.56 -25.52 17.24
CA GLU A 94 17.39 -26.92 16.87
C GLU A 94 15.93 -27.36 17.11
N TYR A 95 15.32 -27.97 16.10
CA TYR A 95 14.01 -28.62 16.22
C TYR A 95 14.11 -30.09 15.81
N GLU A 96 13.42 -30.96 16.53
CA GLU A 96 13.24 -32.36 16.15
C GLU A 96 11.96 -32.52 15.32
N VAL A 97 12.07 -33.24 14.20
CA VAL A 97 10.99 -33.53 13.26
C VAL A 97 10.89 -35.04 13.10
N ALA A 98 9.69 -35.57 13.32
CA ALA A 98 9.40 -36.99 13.11
C ALA A 98 8.78 -37.19 11.72
N LEU A 99 9.44 -37.97 10.86
CA LEU A 99 8.94 -38.36 9.55
C LEU A 99 8.29 -39.74 9.58
N TYR A 100 7.10 -39.83 8.99
CA TYR A 100 6.34 -41.06 8.87
C TYR A 100 6.00 -41.35 7.42
N SER A 101 6.15 -42.61 7.02
CA SER A 101 5.44 -43.13 5.84
C SER A 101 4.05 -43.57 6.27
N VAL A 102 3.01 -43.11 5.58
CA VAL A 102 1.61 -43.37 5.94
C VAL A 102 0.92 -44.14 4.82
N SER A 103 0.23 -45.21 5.19
CA SER A 103 -0.43 -46.12 4.26
C SER A 103 -1.78 -45.59 3.75
N LYS A 104 -2.34 -46.22 2.71
CA LYS A 104 -3.74 -45.96 2.26
C LYS A 104 -4.77 -46.31 3.33
N GLY A 105 -4.39 -47.13 4.30
CA GLY A 105 -5.15 -47.48 5.50
C GLY A 105 -4.95 -46.54 6.69
N GLU A 106 -4.24 -45.41 6.52
CA GLU A 106 -3.89 -44.45 7.59
C GLU A 106 -3.07 -45.09 8.72
N VAL A 107 -2.22 -46.07 8.39
CA VAL A 107 -1.29 -46.69 9.34
C VAL A 107 0.12 -46.11 9.13
N GLU A 108 0.72 -45.63 10.21
CA GLU A 108 2.01 -44.94 10.21
C GLU A 108 3.17 -45.92 10.44
N SER A 109 4.31 -45.67 9.79
CA SER A 109 5.57 -46.36 10.05
C SER A 109 6.15 -46.01 11.43
N ALA A 110 7.23 -46.69 11.83
CA ALA A 110 8.12 -46.12 12.85
C ALA A 110 8.68 -44.76 12.36
N PRO A 111 8.89 -43.77 13.25
CA PRO A 111 9.38 -42.47 12.85
C PRO A 111 10.86 -42.50 12.48
N VAL A 112 11.23 -41.69 11.49
CA VAL A 112 12.62 -41.25 11.30
C VAL A 112 12.74 -39.87 11.94
N LEU A 113 13.53 -39.78 13.02
CA LEU A 113 13.79 -38.52 13.71
C LEU A 113 14.89 -37.75 12.99
N VAL A 114 14.61 -36.49 12.69
CA VAL A 114 15.48 -35.60 11.93
C VAL A 114 15.61 -34.30 12.70
N LYS A 115 16.84 -33.80 12.82
CA LYS A 115 17.09 -32.48 13.40
C LYS A 115 17.17 -31.43 12.30
N VAL A 116 16.44 -30.34 12.45
CA VAL A 116 16.50 -29.16 11.58
C VAL A 116 16.97 -27.95 12.38
N TYR A 117 17.61 -27.00 11.70
CA TYR A 117 18.16 -25.78 12.30
C TYR A 117 17.75 -24.57 11.43
N PRO A 118 16.47 -24.18 11.43
CA PRO A 118 15.98 -23.08 10.61
C PRO A 118 16.81 -21.82 10.81
N LEU A 119 16.96 -21.03 9.75
CA LEU A 119 17.59 -19.73 9.84
C LEU A 119 16.64 -18.71 10.49
N THR A 120 17.15 -17.52 10.82
CA THR A 120 16.37 -16.42 11.40
C THR A 120 15.05 -16.23 10.67
N PRO A 121 13.91 -16.18 11.40
CA PRO A 121 12.61 -16.05 10.76
C PRO A 121 12.45 -14.70 10.06
N PRO A 122 11.61 -14.62 8.99
CA PRO A 122 11.38 -13.37 8.27
C PRO A 122 10.93 -12.22 9.17
N ILE A 123 10.09 -12.47 10.17
CA ILE A 123 9.61 -11.40 11.08
C ILE A 123 10.75 -10.72 11.86
N ALA A 124 11.79 -11.46 12.24
CA ALA A 124 12.93 -10.90 12.97
C ALA A 124 13.84 -10.09 12.05
N SER A 125 14.11 -10.60 10.84
CA SER A 125 14.92 -9.87 9.85
C SER A 125 14.22 -8.62 9.30
N VAL A 126 12.89 -8.64 9.15
CA VAL A 126 12.09 -7.46 8.80
C VAL A 126 12.13 -6.44 9.94
N TYR A 127 11.95 -6.90 11.18
CA TYR A 127 12.06 -6.04 12.37
C TYR A 127 13.40 -5.30 12.42
N ASP A 128 14.52 -6.01 12.22
CA ASP A 128 15.86 -5.42 12.21
C ASP A 128 16.07 -4.40 11.08
N SER A 129 15.24 -4.43 10.04
CA SER A 129 15.28 -3.51 8.90
C SER A 129 14.38 -2.27 9.05
N LEU A 130 13.54 -2.23 10.10
CA LEU A 130 12.58 -1.14 10.28
C LEU A 130 13.31 0.19 10.41
N ASN A 131 12.89 1.14 9.59
CA ASN A 131 13.37 2.50 9.64
C ASN A 131 12.18 3.45 9.62
N VAL A 132 12.13 4.37 10.57
CA VAL A 132 10.95 5.18 10.84
C VAL A 132 11.36 6.64 10.84
N PHE A 133 10.54 7.49 10.22
CA PHE A 133 10.80 8.92 10.11
C PHE A 133 9.53 9.72 10.32
N GLU A 134 9.67 10.91 10.90
CA GLU A 134 8.59 11.89 11.01
C GLU A 134 8.19 12.41 9.62
N THR A 135 6.89 12.63 9.42
CA THR A 135 6.34 13.30 8.25
C THR A 135 5.20 14.22 8.66
N PHE A 136 4.69 15.01 7.72
CA PHE A 136 3.52 15.86 7.96
C PHE A 136 2.31 15.04 8.40
N GLY A 137 1.79 15.38 9.58
CA GLY A 137 0.64 14.70 10.17
C GLY A 137 0.87 13.22 10.49
N GLY A 138 2.10 12.71 10.55
CA GLY A 138 2.37 11.40 11.15
C GLY A 138 3.80 10.87 10.97
N ILE A 139 3.93 9.58 10.65
CA ILE A 139 5.23 8.90 10.47
C ILE A 139 5.24 8.05 9.19
N VAL A 140 6.42 7.82 8.63
CA VAL A 140 6.66 6.82 7.57
C VAL A 140 7.43 5.65 8.16
N VAL A 141 6.96 4.43 7.89
CA VAL A 141 7.63 3.18 8.27
C VAL A 141 8.15 2.51 7.00
N GLN A 142 9.46 2.34 6.93
CA GLN A 142 10.16 1.64 5.85
C GLN A 142 10.65 0.26 6.34
N PHE A 143 10.63 -0.73 5.46
CA PHE A 143 11.02 -2.11 5.78
C PHE A 143 11.63 -2.85 4.58
N GLU A 144 12.34 -3.95 4.87
CA GLU A 144 12.87 -4.93 3.92
C GLU A 144 12.48 -6.36 4.33
N ASN A 145 11.82 -7.08 3.44
CA ASN A 145 11.30 -8.44 3.60
C ASN A 145 11.84 -9.32 2.46
N LYS A 146 13.12 -9.69 2.54
CA LYS A 146 13.88 -10.36 1.45
C LYS A 146 13.21 -11.65 0.99
N GLU A 147 12.61 -12.38 1.91
CA GLU A 147 11.95 -13.65 1.68
C GLU A 147 10.54 -13.51 1.08
N LYS A 148 10.01 -12.28 0.95
CA LYS A 148 8.64 -12.00 0.49
C LYS A 148 7.61 -12.75 1.32
N ALA A 149 7.88 -12.90 2.62
CA ALA A 149 7.01 -13.58 3.55
C ALA A 149 5.69 -12.79 3.70
N ASN A 150 4.59 -13.48 3.92
CA ASN A 150 3.32 -12.83 4.24
C ASN A 150 3.38 -12.35 5.70
N ILE A 151 3.48 -11.03 5.88
CA ILE A 151 3.65 -10.38 7.18
C ILE A 151 2.62 -9.26 7.37
N SER A 152 2.41 -8.88 8.62
CA SER A 152 1.79 -7.62 9.00
C SER A 152 2.75 -6.80 9.86
N ILE A 153 2.84 -5.50 9.61
CA ILE A 153 3.57 -4.54 10.44
C ILE A 153 2.53 -3.76 11.21
N GLU A 154 2.48 -3.97 12.53
CA GLU A 154 1.54 -3.30 13.42
C GLU A 154 2.19 -2.05 14.00
N VAL A 155 1.50 -0.92 13.90
CA VAL A 155 1.90 0.34 14.53
C VAL A 155 0.92 0.61 15.66
N LEU A 156 1.45 0.75 16.86
CA LEU A 156 0.69 1.05 18.07
C LEU A 156 1.11 2.41 18.62
N VAL A 157 0.20 3.05 19.34
CA VAL A 157 0.46 4.25 20.14
C VAL A 157 0.09 4.01 21.58
N GLU A 158 0.83 4.62 22.50
CA GLU A 158 0.50 4.55 23.93
C GLU A 158 -0.56 5.61 24.28
N ASP A 159 -1.60 5.19 25.00
CA ASP A 159 -2.53 6.10 25.65
C ASP A 159 -2.71 5.76 27.13
N ILE A 160 -3.62 6.47 27.82
CA ILE A 160 -3.90 6.30 29.26
C ILE A 160 -4.31 4.85 29.62
N SER A 161 -4.85 4.10 28.67
CA SER A 161 -5.25 2.69 28.82
C SER A 161 -4.21 1.68 28.33
N GLY A 162 -3.05 2.15 27.88
CA GLY A 162 -1.94 1.34 27.37
C GLY A 162 -1.78 1.42 25.86
N TRP A 163 -1.06 0.45 25.30
CA TRP A 163 -0.78 0.40 23.86
C TRP A 163 -2.02 0.02 23.05
N LYS A 164 -2.38 0.85 22.07
CA LYS A 164 -3.48 0.61 21.14
C LYS A 164 -2.97 0.53 19.71
N ASN A 165 -3.51 -0.41 18.94
CA ASN A 165 -3.24 -0.47 17.51
C ASN A 165 -3.77 0.80 16.84
N LEU A 166 -2.85 1.53 16.21
CA LEU A 166 -3.16 2.70 15.40
C LEU A 166 -3.42 2.28 13.95
N ASP A 167 -2.58 1.40 13.41
CA ASP A 167 -2.72 0.86 12.06
C ASP A 167 -2.00 -0.49 11.90
N THR A 168 -2.35 -1.22 10.83
CA THR A 168 -1.71 -2.49 10.46
C THR A 168 -1.49 -2.57 8.95
N TYR A 169 -0.23 -2.68 8.54
CA TYR A 169 0.15 -2.80 7.14
C TYR A 169 0.44 -4.26 6.76
N TYR A 170 -0.35 -4.82 5.85
CA TYR A 170 -0.21 -6.20 5.36
C TYR A 170 0.57 -6.24 4.04
N THR A 171 1.59 -7.10 3.95
CA THR A 171 2.43 -7.14 2.74
C THR A 171 3.19 -8.45 2.54
N LYS A 172 3.64 -8.64 1.30
CA LYS A 172 4.62 -9.65 0.86
C LYS A 172 5.69 -9.03 -0.06
N LEU A 173 5.75 -7.71 -0.13
CA LEU A 173 6.71 -6.99 -0.96
C LEU A 173 8.12 -7.19 -0.40
N GLU A 174 9.11 -7.23 -1.29
CA GLU A 174 10.52 -7.38 -0.91
C GLU A 174 11.05 -6.21 -0.10
N LYS A 175 10.59 -5.01 -0.43
CA LYS A 175 10.88 -3.74 0.26
C LYS A 175 9.65 -2.86 0.13
N GLY A 176 9.44 -1.96 1.08
CA GLY A 176 8.34 -1.02 0.99
C GLY A 176 8.45 0.07 2.04
N MET A 177 7.55 1.03 1.91
CA MET A 177 7.28 2.03 2.92
C MET A 177 5.79 2.35 2.93
N PHE A 178 5.26 2.74 4.08
CA PHE A 178 3.89 3.21 4.23
C PHE A 178 3.85 4.36 5.23
N ALA A 179 2.89 5.26 5.05
CA ALA A 179 2.72 6.42 5.92
C ALA A 179 1.51 6.21 6.83
N ILE A 180 1.66 6.62 8.08
CA ILE A 180 0.57 6.88 9.02
C ILE A 180 0.33 8.37 9.03
N ARG A 181 -0.92 8.79 8.91
CA ARG A 181 -1.33 10.20 8.76
C ARG A 181 -2.44 10.55 9.76
N GLY A 182 -2.78 11.84 9.86
CA GLY A 182 -3.87 12.35 10.71
C GLY A 182 -3.51 12.50 12.19
N LEU A 183 -2.22 12.51 12.53
CA LEU A 183 -1.70 12.72 13.87
C LEU A 183 -1.39 14.20 14.11
N ASN A 184 -1.57 14.64 15.36
CA ASN A 184 -1.21 15.99 15.78
C ASN A 184 0.31 16.15 15.89
N ASN A 185 0.78 17.40 15.82
CA ASN A 185 2.16 17.76 16.13
C ASN A 185 2.38 17.80 17.65
N GLU A 186 2.39 16.63 18.27
CA GLU A 186 2.72 16.41 19.67
C GLU A 186 3.63 15.16 19.77
N PRO A 187 4.50 15.06 20.79
CA PRO A 187 5.29 13.84 21.01
C PRO A 187 4.37 12.63 21.24
N ILE A 188 4.57 11.58 20.44
CA ILE A 188 3.82 10.33 20.50
C ILE A 188 4.81 9.18 20.68
N ASP A 189 4.55 8.33 21.65
CA ASP A 189 5.25 7.06 21.81
C ASP A 189 4.62 6.01 20.88
N PHE A 190 5.39 5.59 19.88
CA PHE A 190 5.05 4.51 18.96
C PHE A 190 5.68 3.19 19.39
N ALA A 191 4.95 2.10 19.18
CA ALA A 191 5.46 0.74 19.25
C ALA A 191 5.18 0.03 17.94
N ILE A 192 6.20 -0.55 17.32
CA ILE A 192 6.07 -1.19 16.00
C ILE A 192 6.59 -2.62 16.11
N CYS A 193 5.79 -3.58 15.66
CA CYS A 193 6.20 -4.99 15.62
C CYS A 193 5.73 -5.66 14.33
N VAL A 194 6.40 -6.75 13.98
CA VAL A 194 6.11 -7.54 12.77
C VAL A 194 5.51 -8.87 13.19
N ARG A 195 4.42 -9.26 12.55
CA ARG A 195 3.74 -10.53 12.80
C ARG A 195 3.64 -11.36 11.52
N ASP A 196 3.74 -12.68 11.65
CA ASP A 196 3.49 -13.62 10.56
C ASP A 196 2.05 -14.19 10.59
N ARG A 197 1.73 -15.01 9.59
CA ARG A 197 0.43 -15.70 9.49
C ARG A 197 0.15 -16.73 10.59
N TRP A 198 1.17 -17.13 11.35
CA TRP A 198 1.06 -18.06 12.47
C TRP A 198 0.92 -17.34 13.82
N LEU A 199 0.86 -16.01 13.79
CA LEU A 199 0.77 -15.12 14.94
C LEU A 199 2.05 -15.05 15.79
N HIS A 200 3.19 -15.50 15.26
CA HIS A 200 4.47 -15.16 15.87
C HIS A 200 4.72 -13.67 15.67
N THR A 201 5.20 -13.02 16.73
CA THR A 201 5.46 -11.58 16.75
C THR A 201 6.95 -11.36 17.01
N SER A 202 7.56 -10.43 16.29
CA SER A 202 8.94 -9.99 16.52
C SER A 202 9.09 -9.30 17.88
N ASP A 203 10.30 -8.83 18.20
CA ASP A 203 10.45 -7.79 19.22
C ASP A 203 9.70 -6.51 18.80
N THR A 204 9.59 -5.54 19.70
CA THR A 204 8.84 -4.30 19.52
C THR A 204 9.77 -3.10 19.51
N LEU A 205 9.77 -2.35 18.41
CA LEU A 205 10.50 -1.10 18.27
C LEU A 205 9.68 -0.02 18.98
N LYS A 206 10.19 0.49 20.10
CA LYS A 206 9.59 1.63 20.80
C LYS A 206 10.35 2.90 20.45
N ILE A 207 9.65 3.91 19.96
CA ILE A 207 10.25 5.17 19.54
C ILE A 207 9.31 6.33 19.84
N ASN A 208 9.86 7.42 20.38
CA ASN A 208 9.14 8.68 20.59
C ASN A 208 9.37 9.56 19.35
N MET A 209 8.31 10.01 18.71
CA MET A 209 8.36 10.88 17.54
C MET A 209 7.33 12.00 17.62
N THR A 210 7.64 13.12 17.00
CA THR A 210 6.75 14.28 16.90
C THR A 210 6.44 14.53 15.43
N PRO A 211 5.25 14.13 14.93
CA PRO A 211 4.83 14.42 13.56
C PRO A 211 5.01 15.89 13.19
N LEU A 212 5.41 16.16 11.95
CA LEU A 212 5.56 17.55 11.51
C LEU A 212 4.20 18.24 11.47
N PHE A 213 4.16 19.47 11.99
CA PHE A 213 2.99 20.34 11.90
C PHE A 213 2.57 20.56 10.46
N GLU A 214 1.28 20.41 10.19
CA GLU A 214 0.70 20.77 8.91
C GLU A 214 -0.50 21.68 9.13
N GLU A 215 -0.51 22.83 8.47
CA GLU A 215 -1.67 23.69 8.35
C GLU A 215 -1.89 24.13 6.90
N GLU A 216 -3.12 24.53 6.57
CA GLU A 216 -3.40 25.22 5.31
C GLU A 216 -2.82 26.64 5.37
N LEU A 217 -1.99 27.00 4.39
CA LEU A 217 -1.43 28.34 4.31
C LEU A 217 -2.54 29.36 4.05
N ASN A 218 -2.44 30.51 4.72
CA ASN A 218 -3.43 31.57 4.60
C ASN A 218 -3.39 32.23 3.21
N ILE A 219 -4.32 31.84 2.34
CA ILE A 219 -4.48 32.34 0.97
C ILE A 219 -4.62 33.86 0.85
N ARG A 220 -5.03 34.56 1.91
CA ARG A 220 -5.13 36.03 1.90
C ARG A 220 -3.77 36.72 1.80
N LEU A 221 -2.69 35.99 2.07
CA LEU A 221 -1.33 36.48 1.93
C LEU A 221 -0.80 36.30 0.50
N PHE A 222 -1.48 35.51 -0.34
CA PHE A 222 -1.01 35.17 -1.66
C PHE A 222 -1.10 36.35 -2.61
N LYS A 223 -0.09 36.51 -3.47
CA LYS A 223 -0.01 37.63 -4.42
C LYS A 223 0.52 37.18 -5.75
N ASP A 224 0.02 37.83 -6.81
CA ASP A 224 0.66 37.76 -8.12
C ASP A 224 2.08 38.32 -8.01
N ALA A 225 3.06 37.49 -8.41
CA ALA A 225 4.48 37.82 -8.38
C ALA A 225 5.12 37.51 -9.74
N ARG A 226 4.34 37.58 -10.83
CA ARG A 226 4.82 37.31 -12.17
C ARG A 226 5.94 38.26 -12.57
N PHE A 227 6.97 37.70 -13.19
CA PHE A 227 8.00 38.49 -13.85
C PHE A 227 7.53 38.98 -15.23
N PRO A 228 8.13 40.06 -15.76
CA PRO A 228 7.88 40.48 -17.14
C PRO A 228 8.12 39.33 -18.14
N GLY A 229 7.14 39.08 -18.99
CA GLY A 229 7.19 38.03 -20.02
C GLY A 229 6.62 36.68 -19.61
N GLU A 230 6.19 36.51 -18.35
CA GLU A 230 5.45 35.32 -17.92
C GLU A 230 4.02 35.27 -18.51
N ALA A 231 3.38 34.10 -18.39
CA ALA A 231 2.08 33.83 -18.99
C ALA A 231 1.02 34.84 -18.53
N LEU A 232 0.30 35.39 -19.52
CA LEU A 232 -0.72 36.42 -19.30
C LEU A 232 -2.09 35.80 -19.10
N ASP A 233 -2.91 36.48 -18.31
CA ASP A 233 -4.31 36.12 -18.10
C ASP A 233 -5.11 36.25 -19.40
N HIS A 234 -6.11 35.39 -19.55
CA HIS A 234 -7.05 35.44 -20.67
C HIS A 234 -7.93 36.70 -20.58
N SER A 235 -8.40 37.04 -19.38
CA SER A 235 -9.16 38.25 -19.08
C SER A 235 -9.07 38.59 -17.58
N SER A 236 -9.52 39.77 -17.18
CA SER A 236 -9.59 40.15 -15.76
C SER A 236 -10.52 39.25 -14.94
N ALA A 237 -11.57 38.70 -15.55
CA ALA A 237 -12.49 37.75 -14.93
C ALA A 237 -11.87 36.35 -14.74
N TRP A 238 -10.81 36.03 -15.49
CA TRP A 238 -10.11 34.75 -15.47
C TRP A 238 -8.61 34.97 -15.22
N SER A 239 -8.28 35.52 -14.06
CA SER A 239 -6.95 36.02 -13.73
C SER A 239 -6.27 35.22 -12.63
N LEU A 240 -4.95 35.33 -12.54
CA LEU A 240 -4.16 34.56 -11.57
C LEU A 240 -4.63 34.76 -10.12
N ALA A 241 -5.02 35.98 -9.73
CA ALA A 241 -5.50 36.25 -8.37
C ALA A 241 -6.80 35.49 -8.00
N LYS A 242 -7.49 34.87 -8.96
CA LYS A 242 -8.72 34.11 -8.75
C LYS A 242 -8.50 32.68 -8.29
N ILE A 243 -7.27 32.16 -8.29
CA ILE A 243 -6.99 30.79 -7.81
C ILE A 243 -6.76 30.71 -6.31
N TRP A 244 -6.97 31.80 -5.57
CA TRP A 244 -6.84 31.88 -4.13
C TRP A 244 -7.83 32.86 -3.49
N ASP A 245 -9.05 32.96 -4.02
CA ASP A 245 -10.07 33.91 -3.54
C ASP A 245 -11.26 33.28 -2.78
N ASN A 246 -11.22 31.96 -2.61
CA ASN A 246 -12.25 31.15 -1.97
C ASN A 246 -13.59 31.13 -2.71
N ASP A 247 -13.56 31.29 -4.03
CA ASP A 247 -14.72 31.26 -4.92
C ASP A 247 -14.52 30.27 -6.09
N MET A 248 -15.12 29.09 -5.93
CA MET A 248 -15.16 28.01 -6.92
C MET A 248 -15.86 28.36 -8.25
N SER A 249 -16.50 29.53 -8.35
CA SER A 249 -17.11 30.04 -9.59
C SER A 249 -16.15 30.92 -10.42
N THR A 250 -15.01 31.30 -9.83
CA THR A 250 -13.95 32.05 -10.52
C THR A 250 -12.67 31.21 -10.60
N GLY A 251 -11.71 31.65 -11.39
CA GLY A 251 -10.45 30.94 -11.53
C GLY A 251 -9.50 31.61 -12.51
N LEU A 252 -8.35 30.99 -12.73
CA LEU A 252 -7.42 31.40 -13.77
C LEU A 252 -7.84 30.81 -15.11
N GLN A 253 -7.62 31.55 -16.19
CA GLN A 253 -7.34 30.98 -17.49
C GLN A 253 -6.18 31.75 -18.12
N VAL A 254 -5.12 31.06 -18.54
CA VAL A 254 -4.03 31.68 -19.31
C VAL A 254 -4.49 31.98 -20.75
N LYS A 255 -3.93 32.98 -21.42
CA LYS A 255 -4.24 33.25 -22.83
C LYS A 255 -4.22 31.98 -23.69
N LEU A 256 -5.17 31.92 -24.62
CA LEU A 256 -5.27 30.83 -25.59
C LEU A 256 -4.05 30.82 -26.51
N ASN A 257 -3.68 29.62 -26.97
CA ASN A 257 -2.54 29.38 -27.87
C ASN A 257 -1.20 29.90 -27.30
N THR A 258 -1.04 29.93 -25.98
CA THR A 258 0.25 30.21 -25.35
C THR A 258 1.18 29.01 -25.59
N PRO A 259 2.39 29.20 -26.16
CA PRO A 259 3.34 28.11 -26.39
C PRO A 259 3.68 27.36 -25.10
N TYR A 260 3.70 26.04 -25.15
CA TYR A 260 4.15 25.20 -24.06
C TYR A 260 5.67 24.96 -24.13
N PRO A 261 6.37 24.76 -23.00
CA PRO A 261 5.88 25.05 -21.66
C PRO A 261 5.83 26.57 -21.41
N PHE A 262 4.86 27.01 -20.62
CA PHE A 262 4.83 28.38 -20.08
C PHE A 262 4.78 28.35 -18.56
N TRP A 263 4.99 29.50 -17.93
CA TRP A 263 4.94 29.59 -16.48
C TRP A 263 4.39 30.93 -15.99
N PHE A 264 3.97 30.91 -14.73
CA PHE A 264 3.59 32.09 -13.95
C PHE A 264 4.02 31.92 -12.49
N THR A 265 4.33 33.02 -11.85
CA THR A 265 4.87 33.07 -10.48
C THR A 265 3.90 33.77 -9.51
N PHE A 266 3.80 33.26 -8.29
CA PHE A 266 3.06 33.88 -7.18
C PHE A 266 3.80 33.75 -5.85
N ASP A 267 3.55 34.70 -4.95
CA ASP A 267 4.09 34.75 -3.59
C ASP A 267 3.08 34.12 -2.63
N LEU A 268 3.50 33.18 -1.79
CA LEU A 268 2.67 32.61 -0.70
C LEU A 268 2.53 33.56 0.49
N GLY A 269 3.35 34.60 0.54
CA GLY A 269 3.39 35.62 1.58
C GLY A 269 4.13 35.20 2.86
N VAL A 270 4.41 33.91 3.01
CA VAL A 270 5.20 33.30 4.09
C VAL A 270 6.20 32.30 3.50
N THR A 271 7.32 32.09 4.19
CA THR A 271 8.19 30.94 3.92
C THR A 271 7.63 29.73 4.64
N ALA A 272 7.40 28.64 3.93
CA ALA A 272 6.86 27.41 4.51
C ALA A 272 7.52 26.17 3.93
N LYS A 273 7.71 25.15 4.77
CA LYS A 273 8.03 23.79 4.34
C LYS A 273 6.73 23.13 3.91
N LEU A 274 6.54 23.00 2.59
CA LEU A 274 5.31 22.48 2.01
C LEU A 274 5.23 20.96 2.10
N SER A 275 4.05 20.45 2.42
CA SER A 275 3.76 19.02 2.54
C SER A 275 2.99 18.49 1.34
N ARG A 276 2.01 19.26 0.88
CA ARG A 276 1.11 18.94 -0.23
C ARG A 276 0.42 20.20 -0.72
N PHE A 277 -0.24 20.08 -1.85
CA PHE A 277 -1.20 21.08 -2.31
C PHE A 277 -2.44 20.40 -2.86
N LYS A 278 -3.55 21.14 -2.82
CA LYS A 278 -4.80 20.76 -3.47
C LYS A 278 -5.10 21.72 -4.59
N LEU A 279 -5.55 21.19 -5.72
CA LEU A 279 -5.96 21.94 -6.90
C LEU A 279 -7.39 21.56 -7.26
N TRP A 280 -8.24 22.56 -7.40
CA TRP A 280 -9.59 22.39 -7.93
C TRP A 280 -9.61 22.82 -9.38
N GLN A 281 -9.73 21.84 -10.26
CA GLN A 281 -9.93 22.06 -11.68
C GLN A 281 -11.31 22.70 -11.97
N ARG A 282 -11.53 23.16 -13.21
CA ARG A 282 -12.84 23.67 -13.62
C ARG A 282 -13.91 22.58 -13.51
N GLN A 283 -14.99 22.90 -12.82
CA GLN A 283 -16.02 21.97 -12.39
C GLN A 283 -17.09 21.70 -13.47
N GLY A 284 -18.01 20.78 -13.16
CA GLY A 284 -19.13 20.40 -14.02
C GLY A 284 -18.68 19.62 -15.24
N GLN A 285 -19.21 19.96 -16.42
CA GLN A 285 -18.88 19.28 -17.68
C GLN A 285 -17.41 19.43 -18.14
N TYR A 286 -16.61 20.22 -17.44
CA TYR A 286 -15.22 20.50 -17.80
C TYR A 286 -14.20 19.61 -17.06
N ILE A 287 -14.60 18.85 -16.05
CA ILE A 287 -13.67 18.02 -15.28
C ILE A 287 -12.93 17.03 -16.20
N TYR A 288 -11.63 16.90 -15.98
CA TYR A 288 -10.68 16.12 -16.78
C TYR A 288 -10.78 16.39 -18.30
N SER A 289 -11.07 17.64 -18.69
CA SER A 289 -11.21 18.05 -20.08
C SER A 289 -10.80 19.52 -20.28
N HIS A 290 -10.92 20.02 -21.51
CA HIS A 290 -10.62 21.42 -21.85
C HIS A 290 -9.20 21.81 -21.38
N PHE A 291 -9.03 23.02 -20.86
CA PHE A 291 -7.77 23.52 -20.31
C PHE A 291 -7.54 23.16 -18.84
N ASN A 292 -8.29 22.22 -18.25
CA ASN A 292 -7.92 21.73 -16.91
C ASN A 292 -6.49 21.16 -16.93
N PRO A 293 -5.69 21.36 -15.88
CA PRO A 293 -4.31 20.88 -15.84
C PRO A 293 -4.23 19.37 -16.00
N HIS A 294 -3.31 18.89 -16.82
CA HIS A 294 -2.97 17.48 -16.92
C HIS A 294 -1.54 17.24 -16.42
N GLU A 295 -0.54 17.97 -16.93
CA GLU A 295 0.86 17.81 -16.53
C GLU A 295 1.54 19.17 -16.25
N TRP A 296 2.28 19.26 -15.15
CA TRP A 296 3.04 20.46 -14.76
C TRP A 296 4.21 20.14 -13.83
N GLU A 297 5.11 21.11 -13.68
CA GLU A 297 6.07 21.13 -12.59
C GLU A 297 5.78 22.27 -11.63
N LEU A 298 6.01 22.04 -10.35
CA LEU A 298 6.00 23.09 -9.34
C LEU A 298 7.43 23.41 -8.93
N TRP A 299 7.76 24.70 -8.90
CA TRP A 299 9.07 25.19 -8.51
C TRP A 299 8.94 26.19 -7.38
N GLY A 300 9.93 26.21 -6.49
CA GLY A 300 9.93 27.06 -5.29
C GLY A 300 11.22 27.85 -5.14
N SER A 301 11.12 29.01 -4.49
CA SER A 301 12.26 29.87 -4.16
C SER A 301 12.00 30.74 -2.94
N ASN A 302 13.08 31.13 -2.24
CA ASN A 302 13.06 32.24 -1.26
C ASN A 302 13.68 33.54 -1.81
N ASN A 303 14.33 33.49 -2.99
CA ASN A 303 14.97 34.64 -3.63
C ASN A 303 14.80 34.54 -5.16
N PRO A 304 13.57 34.63 -5.67
CA PRO A 304 13.27 34.31 -7.06
C PRO A 304 13.96 35.27 -8.03
N ASP A 305 14.45 34.73 -9.14
CA ASP A 305 14.91 35.50 -10.29
C ASP A 305 13.98 35.30 -11.51
N GLN A 306 14.07 36.19 -12.49
CA GLN A 306 13.34 36.05 -13.76
C GLN A 306 13.78 34.80 -14.54
N GLY A 307 15.05 34.42 -14.39
CA GLY A 307 15.60 33.18 -14.92
C GLY A 307 15.20 31.96 -14.09
N TRP A 308 16.02 30.91 -14.15
CA TRP A 308 15.81 29.66 -13.43
C TRP A 308 16.89 29.38 -12.37
N ASN A 309 17.80 30.34 -12.12
CA ASN A 309 18.99 30.08 -11.32
C ASN A 309 18.67 29.91 -9.83
N ASN A 310 17.66 30.64 -9.33
CA ASN A 310 17.30 30.60 -7.92
C ASN A 310 16.04 29.77 -7.66
N TRP A 311 15.74 28.81 -8.53
CA TRP A 311 14.54 27.99 -8.45
C TRP A 311 14.88 26.53 -8.20
N THR A 312 14.19 25.92 -7.25
CA THR A 312 14.28 24.48 -6.95
C THR A 312 12.98 23.81 -7.36
N ARG A 313 13.05 22.69 -8.09
CA ARG A 313 11.85 21.92 -8.43
C ARG A 313 11.33 21.21 -7.19
N LEU A 314 10.06 21.44 -6.87
CA LEU A 314 9.36 20.80 -5.74
C LEU A 314 8.67 19.50 -6.16
N GLY A 315 8.37 19.36 -7.45
CA GLY A 315 7.83 18.12 -8.00
C GLY A 315 7.41 18.24 -9.45
N HIS A 316 7.11 17.08 -10.02
CA HIS A 316 6.52 16.91 -11.34
C HIS A 316 5.23 16.13 -11.18
N PHE A 317 4.13 16.69 -11.68
CA PHE A 317 2.78 16.25 -11.33
C PHE A 317 1.99 15.95 -12.58
N VAL A 318 1.32 14.80 -12.57
CA VAL A 318 0.34 14.39 -13.56
C VAL A 318 -0.99 14.19 -12.84
N MET A 319 -2.01 14.94 -13.24
CA MET A 319 -3.36 14.72 -12.76
C MET A 319 -3.89 13.44 -13.42
N VAL A 320 -4.19 12.44 -12.60
CA VAL A 320 -4.79 11.19 -13.07
C VAL A 320 -6.30 11.26 -12.87
N LYS A 321 -7.04 10.85 -13.90
CA LYS A 321 -8.48 10.65 -13.83
C LYS A 321 -8.76 9.30 -13.14
N PRO A 322 -9.42 9.27 -11.96
CA PRO A 322 -9.60 8.06 -11.16
C PRO A 322 -10.13 6.86 -11.94
N SER A 323 -11.14 7.08 -12.81
CA SER A 323 -11.75 6.01 -13.58
C SER A 323 -10.86 5.40 -14.67
N GLY A 324 -9.76 6.06 -15.03
CA GLY A 324 -8.92 5.68 -16.17
C GLY A 324 -9.63 5.74 -17.53
N LEU A 325 -10.86 6.26 -17.60
CA LEU A 325 -11.60 6.35 -18.86
C LEU A 325 -10.95 7.34 -19.83
N PRO A 326 -10.94 7.06 -21.14
CA PRO A 326 -10.44 8.00 -22.14
C PRO A 326 -11.09 9.39 -22.04
N VAL A 327 -10.35 10.42 -22.47
CA VAL A 327 -10.75 11.84 -22.44
C VAL A 327 -11.82 12.18 -23.50
N ALA A 328 -12.31 11.18 -24.27
CA ALA A 328 -13.26 11.39 -25.34
C ALA A 328 -14.69 11.71 -24.81
N ASN A 329 -15.37 12.65 -25.48
CA ASN A 329 -16.79 12.97 -25.32
C ASN A 329 -17.24 13.47 -23.94
N ASN A 330 -16.39 14.17 -23.17
CA ASN A 330 -16.70 14.62 -21.81
C ASN A 330 -17.23 13.49 -20.90
N ASN A 331 -16.74 12.26 -21.13
CA ASN A 331 -17.14 11.11 -20.36
C ASN A 331 -16.39 11.09 -19.03
N PHE A 332 -17.09 11.10 -17.91
CA PHE A 332 -16.52 10.93 -16.57
C PHE A 332 -17.49 10.13 -15.70
N THR A 333 -16.96 9.39 -14.72
CA THR A 333 -17.76 8.63 -13.76
C THR A 333 -18.14 9.49 -12.57
N GLU A 334 -18.99 8.95 -11.71
CA GLU A 334 -19.30 9.56 -10.41
C GLU A 334 -18.05 9.69 -9.52
N GLU A 335 -17.14 8.71 -9.58
CA GLU A 335 -15.86 8.75 -8.87
C GLU A 335 -14.98 9.92 -9.34
N ASP A 336 -14.90 10.13 -10.66
CA ASP A 336 -14.20 11.28 -11.23
C ASP A 336 -14.80 12.60 -10.72
N ARG A 337 -16.14 12.70 -10.72
CA ARG A 337 -16.86 13.88 -10.22
C ARG A 337 -16.54 14.16 -8.75
N LEU A 338 -16.64 13.16 -7.89
CA LEU A 338 -16.35 13.29 -6.46
C LEU A 338 -14.89 13.70 -6.20
N ALA A 339 -13.93 13.13 -6.94
CA ALA A 339 -12.52 13.52 -6.82
C ALA A 339 -12.30 14.97 -7.26
N ALA A 340 -12.93 15.41 -8.35
CA ALA A 340 -12.81 16.79 -8.83
C ALA A 340 -13.47 17.81 -7.88
N GLU A 341 -14.60 17.47 -7.25
CA GLU A 341 -15.28 18.30 -6.26
C GLU A 341 -14.51 18.40 -4.95
N ALA A 342 -13.91 17.30 -4.50
CA ALA A 342 -13.06 17.27 -3.32
C ALA A 342 -11.76 18.08 -3.51
N GLY A 343 -11.35 18.32 -4.75
CA GLY A 343 -10.06 18.90 -5.12
C GLY A 343 -8.98 17.83 -5.17
N ASN A 344 -8.22 17.82 -6.25
CA ASN A 344 -7.15 16.85 -6.48
C ASN A 344 -5.93 17.20 -5.62
N GLU A 345 -5.43 16.23 -4.87
CA GLU A 345 -4.32 16.39 -3.93
C GLU A 345 -3.01 15.85 -4.51
N PHE A 346 -1.91 16.56 -4.23
CA PHE A 346 -0.58 16.24 -4.70
C PHE A 346 0.42 16.41 -3.56
N GLU A 347 1.14 15.35 -3.22
CA GLU A 347 2.18 15.37 -2.18
C GLU A 347 3.45 16.05 -2.70
N ILE A 348 4.11 16.82 -1.84
CA ILE A 348 5.44 17.38 -2.08
C ILE A 348 6.43 16.56 -1.24
N GLU A 349 7.57 16.24 -1.84
CA GLU A 349 8.60 15.43 -1.17
C GLU A 349 9.06 16.08 0.14
N ILE A 350 9.26 15.25 1.16
CA ILE A 350 9.57 15.72 2.52
C ILE A 350 10.93 16.42 2.64
N ASP A 351 11.83 16.18 1.67
CA ASP A 351 13.15 16.79 1.56
C ASP A 351 13.12 18.10 0.74
N ALA A 352 11.96 18.48 0.18
CA ALA A 352 11.79 19.75 -0.49
C ALA A 352 12.12 20.90 0.48
N PRO A 353 12.87 21.92 0.03
CA PRO A 353 13.23 23.04 0.87
C PRO A 353 11.98 23.85 1.22
N ALA A 354 12.03 24.58 2.34
CA ALA A 354 11.03 25.61 2.61
C ALA A 354 11.15 26.75 1.59
N VAL A 355 10.00 27.24 1.12
CA VAL A 355 9.92 28.23 0.03
C VAL A 355 8.82 29.24 0.30
N ARG A 356 8.95 30.41 -0.31
CA ARG A 356 7.93 31.47 -0.26
C ARG A 356 7.27 31.74 -1.61
N TYR A 357 8.06 31.69 -2.69
CA TYR A 357 7.57 31.93 -4.03
C TYR A 357 7.37 30.62 -4.75
N ILE A 358 6.25 30.51 -5.47
CA ILE A 358 5.92 29.37 -6.29
C ILE A 358 5.88 29.79 -7.75
N ARG A 359 6.51 28.99 -8.60
CA ARG A 359 6.39 29.09 -10.05
C ARG A 359 5.75 27.81 -10.59
N TRP A 360 4.58 27.98 -11.20
CA TRP A 360 3.91 26.92 -11.94
C TRP A 360 4.49 26.86 -13.34
N ARG A 361 5.13 25.74 -13.71
CA ARG A 361 5.56 25.49 -15.09
C ARG A 361 4.60 24.50 -15.73
N HIS A 362 3.72 25.03 -16.56
CA HIS A 362 2.69 24.26 -17.24
C HIS A 362 3.28 23.48 -18.41
N ILE A 363 3.03 22.17 -18.46
CA ILE A 363 3.47 21.31 -19.57
C ILE A 363 2.30 21.12 -20.54
N ASP A 364 1.17 20.60 -20.06
CA ASP A 364 -0.04 20.46 -20.87
C ASP A 364 -1.35 20.37 -20.05
N SER A 365 -2.46 20.39 -20.79
CA SER A 365 -3.83 20.30 -20.28
C SER A 365 -4.57 19.15 -20.94
N TRP A 366 -5.67 18.70 -20.34
CA TRP A 366 -6.44 17.54 -20.78
C TRP A 366 -6.85 17.55 -22.27
N ALA A 367 -7.20 18.72 -22.84
CA ALA A 367 -7.55 18.83 -24.26
C ALA A 367 -6.35 18.93 -25.21
N THR A 368 -5.14 19.09 -24.69
CA THR A 368 -3.91 19.33 -25.47
C THR A 368 -2.74 18.50 -24.94
N ILE A 369 -2.99 17.27 -24.48
CA ILE A 369 -1.95 16.38 -23.96
C ILE A 369 -0.87 16.17 -25.03
N GLY A 370 0.39 16.43 -24.70
CA GLY A 370 1.52 16.40 -25.63
C GLY A 370 1.49 17.46 -26.74
N GLY A 371 0.63 18.49 -26.61
CA GLY A 371 0.54 19.60 -27.55
C GLY A 371 1.73 20.56 -27.46
N THR A 372 1.85 21.48 -28.42
CA THR A 372 2.93 22.50 -28.44
C THR A 372 2.48 23.89 -27.99
N ALA A 373 1.18 24.11 -27.86
CA ALA A 373 0.58 25.34 -27.39
C ALA A 373 -0.84 25.10 -26.87
N GLY A 374 -1.31 25.96 -25.97
CA GLY A 374 -2.67 25.91 -25.47
C GLY A 374 -2.91 26.93 -24.35
N SER A 375 -3.48 26.47 -23.24
CA SER A 375 -3.87 27.29 -22.08
C SER A 375 -4.00 26.38 -20.85
N VAL A 376 -4.08 26.97 -19.67
CA VAL A 376 -4.44 26.26 -18.43
C VAL A 376 -5.57 27.01 -17.74
N SER A 377 -6.51 26.28 -17.15
CA SER A 377 -7.60 26.83 -16.35
C SER A 377 -7.93 25.95 -15.14
N PHE A 378 -8.03 26.56 -13.97
CA PHE A 378 -8.45 25.91 -12.72
C PHE A 378 -9.00 26.97 -11.75
N MET A 379 -9.82 26.52 -10.81
CA MET A 379 -10.62 27.40 -9.96
C MET A 379 -9.84 27.83 -8.72
N GLU A 380 -9.17 26.89 -8.04
CA GLU A 380 -8.51 27.15 -6.76
C GLU A 380 -7.25 26.31 -6.58
N ILE A 381 -6.30 26.83 -5.81
CA ILE A 381 -5.17 26.09 -5.27
C ILE A 381 -4.98 26.40 -3.79
N ARG A 382 -4.66 25.38 -2.99
CA ARG A 382 -4.35 25.49 -1.56
C ARG A 382 -3.06 24.76 -1.26
N PHE A 383 -2.21 25.39 -0.47
CA PHE A 383 -0.94 24.81 -0.03
C PHE A 383 -1.03 24.47 1.45
N PHE A 384 -0.41 23.35 1.82
CA PHE A 384 -0.33 22.88 3.20
C PHE A 384 1.13 22.68 3.58
N GLY A 385 1.44 22.86 4.87
CA GLY A 385 2.79 22.68 5.38
C GLY A 385 3.00 23.31 6.74
N SER A 386 4.26 23.51 7.11
CA SER A 386 4.65 24.24 8.32
C SER A 386 5.26 25.59 7.93
N ILE A 387 4.76 26.67 8.50
CA ILE A 387 5.39 27.99 8.40
C ILE A 387 6.71 27.98 9.19
N GLU A 388 7.75 28.61 8.63
CA GLU A 388 9.06 28.80 9.29
C GLU A 388 9.17 30.10 10.10
#